data_AF-A0A1W1C443-F1
#
_entry.id   AF-A0A1W1C443-F1
#
_cell.length_a   1.000
_cell.length_b   1.000
_cell.length_c   1.000
_cell.angle_alpha   90.00
_cell.angle_beta   90.00
_cell.angle_gamma   90.00
#
_symmetry.space_group_name_H-M   'P 1'
#
loop_
_entity.id
_entity.type
_entity.pdbx_description
1 polymer ?
#
loop_
_entity_poly.entity_id
_entity_poly.type
_entity_poly.pdbx_seq_one_letter_code
_entity_poly.pdbx_strand_id
1 'polypeptide(L)'
;MKLGFLVDLNLCMGCKACEVACKVENEVPLSSWRLRVKYIDVGVFPDTSRNFTPLRCNHCENAPCERICPVSALHYLENGIVNVDNSRCIGCAGCMMACPYGAIYMDPETNTADKCTYCAHRVESGMMPACVVACPVEANIFGDIEDDTSHISLYIMEHQGGVQVRKPEKNTNPKHFYVGGGNQTLNPLAHERIEGYGLFNNITHLDHIGDPHHSVLDRFIAPFVTHEKVDNKSFMDFEQGHSEENHKGGH
;
A
#
# COMPACT_ATOMS: atom_id res chain seq x y z
N MET A 1 3.20 5.51 -27.55
CA MET A 1 3.98 5.05 -26.39
C MET A 1 3.14 5.22 -25.15
N LYS A 2 2.77 4.11 -24.53
CA LYS A 2 2.19 4.11 -23.18
C LYS A 2 3.12 3.34 -22.27
N LEU A 3 3.62 4.01 -21.24
CA LEU A 3 4.55 3.39 -20.32
C LEU A 3 3.80 2.54 -19.30
N GLY A 4 4.32 1.33 -19.07
CA GLY A 4 3.88 0.43 -18.03
C GLY A 4 5.04 -0.09 -17.20
N PHE A 5 4.71 -0.70 -16.08
CA PHE A 5 5.67 -1.26 -15.15
C PHE A 5 5.19 -2.66 -14.75
N LEU A 6 6.10 -3.61 -14.63
CA LEU A 6 5.82 -4.97 -14.18
C LEU A 6 6.79 -5.35 -13.08
N VAL A 7 6.29 -6.08 -12.08
CA VAL A 7 7.13 -6.66 -11.02
C VAL A 7 6.98 -8.18 -11.01
N ASP A 8 8.07 -8.90 -11.23
CA ASP A 8 8.12 -10.34 -10.98
C ASP A 8 8.38 -10.60 -9.49
N LEU A 9 7.36 -11.11 -8.81
CA LEU A 9 7.39 -11.38 -7.38
C LEU A 9 8.08 -12.71 -7.05
N ASN A 10 8.29 -13.60 -8.03
CA ASN A 10 9.08 -14.83 -7.84
C ASN A 10 10.58 -14.52 -7.77
N LEU A 11 11.03 -13.47 -8.49
CA LEU A 11 12.42 -13.02 -8.46
C LEU A 11 12.72 -12.08 -7.28
N CYS A 12 11.71 -11.35 -6.80
CA CYS A 12 11.90 -10.33 -5.77
C CYS A 12 12.36 -10.92 -4.42
N MET A 13 13.63 -10.69 -4.07
CA MET A 13 14.22 -11.10 -2.78
C MET A 13 14.06 -10.08 -1.64
N GLY A 14 13.32 -8.98 -1.86
CA GLY A 14 13.02 -8.02 -0.79
C GLY A 14 14.18 -7.17 -0.27
N CYS A 15 15.29 -7.04 -1.01
CA CYS A 15 16.51 -6.34 -0.57
C CYS A 15 16.36 -4.81 -0.36
N LYS A 16 15.21 -4.23 -0.75
CA LYS A 16 14.88 -2.79 -0.65
C LYS A 16 15.81 -1.84 -1.42
N ALA A 17 16.68 -2.33 -2.30
CA ALA A 17 17.52 -1.49 -3.15
C ALA A 17 16.71 -0.48 -3.97
N CYS A 18 15.56 -0.92 -4.51
CA CYS A 18 14.65 -0.07 -5.28
C CYS A 18 14.02 1.06 -4.44
N GLU A 19 13.75 0.83 -3.15
CA GLU A 19 13.21 1.83 -2.21
C GLU A 19 14.25 2.92 -1.92
N VAL A 20 15.49 2.51 -1.62
CA VAL A 20 16.60 3.44 -1.38
C VAL A 20 16.94 4.23 -2.64
N ALA A 21 17.05 3.57 -3.80
CA ALA A 21 17.32 4.24 -5.06
C ALA A 21 16.25 5.29 -5.41
N CYS A 22 14.97 4.98 -5.16
CA CYS A 22 13.89 5.94 -5.38
C CYS A 22 14.00 7.14 -4.44
N LYS A 23 14.35 6.92 -3.16
CA LYS A 23 14.56 8.00 -2.20
C LYS A 23 15.70 8.94 -2.62
N VAL A 24 16.86 8.37 -2.97
CA VAL A 24 18.04 9.15 -3.36
C VAL A 24 17.79 9.92 -4.65
N GLU A 25 17.27 9.26 -5.68
CA GLU A 25 17.04 9.86 -7.00
C GLU A 25 16.06 11.04 -6.97
N ASN A 26 15.06 10.99 -6.09
CA ASN A 26 13.97 11.96 -6.07
C ASN A 26 13.94 12.81 -4.79
N GLU A 27 15.02 12.75 -3.98
CA GLU A 27 15.15 13.47 -2.72
C GLU A 27 13.93 13.33 -1.79
N VAL A 28 13.37 12.11 -1.73
CA VAL A 28 12.12 11.87 -1.03
C VAL A 28 12.31 12.00 0.50
N PRO A 29 11.55 12.86 1.21
CA PRO A 29 11.72 13.11 2.64
C PRO A 29 11.70 11.83 3.48
N LEU A 30 12.49 11.76 4.55
CA LEU A 30 12.69 10.53 5.34
C LEU A 30 11.37 9.87 5.81
N SER A 31 10.36 10.67 6.16
CA SER A 31 9.04 10.21 6.61
C SER A 31 8.15 9.63 5.51
N SER A 32 8.49 9.83 4.23
CA SER A 32 7.58 9.60 3.09
C SER A 32 8.23 8.76 2.00
N TRP A 33 7.49 7.85 1.37
CA TRP A 33 8.04 6.90 0.41
C TRP A 33 7.18 6.86 -0.88
N ARG A 34 7.80 7.02 -2.05
CA ARG A 34 7.15 6.83 -3.37
C ARG A 34 7.02 5.35 -3.77
N LEU A 35 7.87 4.48 -3.19
CA LEU A 35 7.92 3.03 -3.38
C LEU A 35 8.20 2.40 -2.01
N ARG A 36 7.49 1.33 -1.65
CA ARG A 36 7.73 0.57 -0.41
C ARG A 36 7.75 -0.92 -0.68
N VAL A 37 8.72 -1.65 -0.15
CA VAL A 37 8.70 -3.11 -0.19
C VAL A 37 8.03 -3.64 1.07
N LYS A 38 6.82 -4.19 0.92
CA LYS A 38 6.12 -4.92 1.97
C LYS A 38 6.48 -6.40 1.92
N TYR A 39 6.27 -7.10 3.02
CA TYR A 39 6.37 -8.56 3.04
C TYR A 39 5.26 -9.16 3.89
N ILE A 40 4.94 -10.41 3.60
CA ILE A 40 4.06 -11.25 4.40
C ILE A 40 4.74 -12.60 4.59
N ASP A 41 4.57 -13.18 5.77
CA ASP A 41 4.94 -14.56 6.05
C ASP A 41 3.70 -15.43 5.89
N VAL A 42 3.84 -16.54 5.18
CA VAL A 42 2.75 -17.46 4.87
C VAL A 42 3.16 -18.88 5.22
N GLY A 43 2.18 -19.68 5.65
CA GLY A 43 2.39 -21.06 6.08
C GLY A 43 2.80 -21.20 7.55
N VAL A 44 3.09 -22.44 7.96
CA VAL A 44 3.44 -22.83 9.33
C VAL A 44 4.69 -23.72 9.25
N PHE A 45 5.62 -23.56 10.19
CA PHE A 45 6.83 -24.37 10.23
C PHE A 45 6.52 -25.89 10.15
N PRO A 46 7.22 -26.67 9.30
CA PRO A 46 8.39 -26.29 8.49
C PRO A 46 8.06 -25.64 7.14
N ASP A 47 6.81 -25.68 6.70
CA ASP A 47 6.35 -25.18 5.39
C ASP A 47 5.99 -23.69 5.46
N THR A 48 6.99 -22.85 5.73
CA THR A 48 6.85 -21.39 5.79
C THR A 48 7.57 -20.72 4.62
N SER A 49 7.02 -19.62 4.11
CA SER A 49 7.66 -18.78 3.11
C SER A 49 7.37 -17.30 3.36
N ARG A 50 8.24 -16.43 2.83
CA ARG A 50 8.09 -14.97 2.89
C ARG A 50 7.95 -14.42 1.48
N ASN A 51 6.86 -13.72 1.23
CA ASN A 51 6.60 -13.07 -0.06
C ASN A 51 6.85 -11.57 0.05
N PHE A 52 7.58 -11.00 -0.92
CA PHE A 52 7.92 -9.58 -0.95
C PHE A 52 7.16 -8.85 -2.04
N THR A 53 6.63 -7.67 -1.74
CA THR A 53 5.80 -6.87 -2.65
C THR A 53 6.29 -5.43 -2.72
N PRO A 54 6.98 -5.06 -3.81
CA PRO A 54 7.30 -3.66 -4.11
C PRO A 54 6.03 -2.89 -4.53
N LEU A 55 5.53 -2.02 -3.66
CA LEU A 55 4.31 -1.22 -3.89
C LEU A 55 4.64 0.23 -4.24
N ARG A 56 4.10 0.73 -5.35
CA ARG A 56 4.21 2.12 -5.81
C ARG A 56 2.92 2.59 -6.47
N CYS A 57 2.91 3.81 -7.02
CA CYS A 57 1.79 4.30 -7.84
C CYS A 57 1.56 3.38 -9.03
N ASN A 58 0.30 3.10 -9.36
CA ASN A 58 -0.07 2.21 -10.45
C ASN A 58 -0.20 2.90 -11.81
N HIS A 59 -0.05 4.22 -11.86
CA HIS A 59 -0.22 5.06 -13.07
C HIS A 59 -1.45 4.64 -13.90
N CYS A 60 -2.58 4.52 -13.20
CA CYS A 60 -3.87 4.09 -13.71
C CYS A 60 -4.28 4.83 -14.98
N GLU A 61 -4.84 4.13 -15.98
CA GLU A 61 -5.46 4.75 -17.16
C GLU A 61 -6.72 5.56 -16.78
N ASN A 62 -7.45 5.11 -15.76
CA ASN A 62 -8.59 5.80 -15.18
C ASN A 62 -8.27 6.26 -13.75
N ALA A 63 -7.30 7.17 -13.61
CA ALA A 63 -6.83 7.68 -12.33
C ALA A 63 -7.90 8.54 -11.62
N PRO A 64 -8.43 8.13 -10.46
CA PRO A 64 -9.37 8.96 -9.69
C PRO A 64 -8.69 10.18 -9.06
N CYS A 65 -7.38 10.12 -8.81
CA CYS A 65 -6.61 11.21 -8.23
C CYS A 65 -6.39 12.38 -9.19
N GLU A 66 -6.38 12.13 -10.50
CA GLU A 66 -6.35 13.17 -11.53
C GLU A 66 -7.71 13.87 -11.59
N ARG A 67 -8.80 13.11 -11.75
CA ARG A 67 -10.18 13.65 -11.85
C ARG A 67 -10.63 14.48 -10.64
N ILE A 68 -10.19 14.14 -9.44
CA ILE A 68 -10.58 14.87 -8.22
C ILE A 68 -9.78 16.18 -8.04
N CYS A 69 -8.69 16.38 -8.78
CA CYS A 69 -7.80 17.51 -8.55
C CYS A 69 -8.43 18.82 -9.09
N PRO A 70 -8.82 19.77 -8.23
CA PRO A 70 -9.54 20.99 -8.67
C PRO A 70 -8.66 21.96 -9.46
N VAL A 71 -7.34 21.81 -9.35
CA VAL A 71 -6.33 22.68 -9.95
C VAL A 71 -5.49 21.95 -11.01
N SER A 72 -5.88 20.72 -11.38
CA SER A 72 -5.17 19.84 -12.34
C SER A 72 -3.65 19.74 -12.08
N ALA A 73 -3.24 19.73 -10.81
CA ALA A 73 -1.87 19.46 -10.42
C ALA A 73 -1.49 18.00 -10.76
N LEU A 74 -2.40 17.06 -10.51
CA LEU A 74 -2.29 15.71 -11.05
C LEU A 74 -2.86 15.71 -12.47
N HIS A 75 -2.08 15.20 -13.43
CA HIS A 75 -2.43 15.20 -14.85
C HIS A 75 -1.73 14.05 -15.58
N TYR A 76 -2.18 13.71 -16.79
CA TYR A 76 -1.49 12.75 -17.64
C TYR A 76 -0.44 13.44 -18.51
N LEU A 77 0.73 12.82 -18.63
CA LEU A 77 1.68 13.09 -19.71
C LEU A 77 1.27 12.30 -20.96
N GLU A 78 1.80 12.68 -22.13
CA GLU A 78 1.52 12.03 -23.42
C GLU A 78 1.85 10.53 -23.41
N ASN A 79 2.88 10.14 -22.65
CA ASN A 79 3.30 8.75 -22.49
C ASN A 79 2.46 7.95 -21.47
N GLY A 80 1.38 8.53 -20.95
CA GLY A 80 0.45 7.89 -20.03
C GLY A 80 0.87 7.89 -18.56
N ILE A 81 2.00 8.52 -18.20
CA ILE A 81 2.37 8.74 -16.80
C ILE A 81 1.38 9.73 -16.18
N VAL A 82 0.66 9.30 -15.13
CA VAL A 82 0.00 10.23 -14.21
C VAL A 82 1.10 10.98 -13.46
N ASN A 83 1.34 12.26 -13.74
CA ASN A 83 2.37 13.08 -13.11
C ASN A 83 1.76 14.08 -12.11
N VAL A 84 2.61 14.70 -11.29
CA VAL A 84 2.22 15.77 -10.37
C VAL A 84 3.02 17.04 -10.67
N ASP A 85 2.31 18.16 -10.83
CA ASP A 85 2.86 19.51 -10.91
C ASP A 85 2.74 20.18 -9.54
N ASN A 86 3.87 20.28 -8.86
CA ASN A 86 3.95 20.86 -7.53
C ASN A 86 3.67 22.37 -7.54
N SER A 87 3.92 23.08 -8.65
CA SER A 87 3.68 24.53 -8.74
C SER A 87 2.20 24.89 -8.74
N ARG A 88 1.35 23.98 -9.22
CA ARG A 88 -0.11 24.12 -9.25
C ARG A 88 -0.79 23.55 -8.01
N CYS A 89 -0.09 22.72 -7.24
CA CYS A 89 -0.68 22.01 -6.11
C CYS A 89 -1.02 22.97 -4.96
N ILE A 90 -2.28 22.96 -4.52
CA ILE A 90 -2.77 23.79 -3.40
C ILE A 90 -2.84 23.04 -2.06
N GLY A 91 -2.26 21.85 -1.97
CA GLY A 91 -2.19 21.11 -0.69
C GLY A 91 -3.52 20.55 -0.16
N CYS A 92 -4.60 20.50 -0.95
CA CYS A 92 -5.93 20.14 -0.45
C CYS A 92 -6.12 18.65 -0.08
N ALA A 93 -5.13 17.79 -0.33
CA ALA A 93 -5.14 16.35 -0.05
C ALA A 93 -6.30 15.51 -0.64
N GLY A 94 -7.17 16.08 -1.49
CA GLY A 94 -8.29 15.34 -2.10
C GLY A 94 -7.84 14.11 -2.91
N CYS A 95 -6.71 14.21 -3.58
CA CYS A 95 -6.11 13.10 -4.32
C CYS A 95 -5.68 11.92 -3.44
N MET A 96 -5.29 12.16 -2.19
CA MET A 96 -4.95 11.10 -1.24
C MET A 96 -6.18 10.27 -0.88
N MET A 97 -7.31 10.94 -0.64
CA MET A 97 -8.59 10.28 -0.36
C MET A 97 -9.11 9.49 -1.57
N ALA A 98 -8.86 10.00 -2.78
CA ALA A 98 -9.29 9.33 -4.01
C ALA A 98 -8.42 8.13 -4.39
N CYS A 99 -7.15 8.07 -3.98
CA CYS A 99 -6.24 7.02 -4.40
C CYS A 99 -6.53 5.69 -3.66
N PRO A 100 -7.06 4.65 -4.32
CA PRO A 100 -7.41 3.40 -3.64
C PRO A 100 -6.18 2.59 -3.20
N TYR A 101 -4.97 3.00 -3.65
CA TYR A 101 -3.72 2.31 -3.39
C TYR A 101 -2.90 2.92 -2.25
N GLY A 102 -3.30 4.08 -1.73
CA GLY A 102 -2.52 4.83 -0.73
C GLY A 102 -1.12 5.20 -1.25
N ALA A 103 -1.02 5.53 -2.54
CA ALA A 103 0.25 5.79 -3.23
C ALA A 103 0.66 7.28 -3.23
N ILE A 104 -0.16 8.15 -2.64
CA ILE A 104 0.04 9.61 -2.58
C ILE A 104 0.18 10.00 -1.11
N TYR A 105 1.12 10.88 -0.81
CA TYR A 105 1.30 11.50 0.51
C TYR A 105 1.38 13.03 0.36
N MET A 106 1.24 13.76 1.46
CA MET A 106 1.61 15.19 1.51
C MET A 106 3.07 15.30 1.88
N ASP A 107 3.84 15.95 1.03
CA ASP A 107 5.23 16.26 1.32
C ASP A 107 5.31 17.26 2.49
N PRO A 108 6.03 16.93 3.58
CA PRO A 108 6.11 17.79 4.76
C PRO A 108 6.92 19.07 4.53
N GLU A 109 7.76 19.12 3.50
CA GLU A 109 8.63 20.26 3.21
C GLU A 109 7.94 21.26 2.28
N THR A 110 7.24 20.77 1.25
CA THR A 110 6.58 21.63 0.26
C THR A 110 5.08 21.84 0.52
N ASN A 111 4.46 21.04 1.41
CA ASN A 111 3.01 20.97 1.59
C ASN A 111 2.23 20.64 0.30
N THR A 112 2.88 20.02 -0.68
CA THR A 112 2.25 19.56 -1.93
C THR A 112 2.03 18.05 -1.89
N ALA A 113 1.09 17.55 -2.71
CA ALA A 113 0.94 16.12 -2.88
C ALA A 113 2.14 15.56 -3.64
N ASP A 114 2.65 14.40 -3.23
CA ASP A 114 3.72 13.71 -3.95
C ASP A 114 3.49 12.19 -3.99
N LYS A 115 4.06 11.54 -5.02
CA LYS A 115 3.90 10.12 -5.35
C LYS A 115 4.96 9.68 -6.36
N CYS A 116 5.00 8.38 -6.66
CA CYS A 116 5.81 7.88 -7.77
C CYS A 116 5.45 8.58 -9.11
N THR A 117 6.47 8.94 -9.88
CA THR A 117 6.40 9.66 -11.17
C THR A 117 6.90 8.82 -12.34
N TYR A 118 7.13 7.51 -12.14
CA TYR A 118 7.90 6.65 -13.05
C TYR A 118 9.27 7.26 -13.45
N CYS A 119 9.84 8.12 -12.60
CA CYS A 119 11.05 8.88 -12.91
C CYS A 119 10.94 9.60 -14.27
N ALA A 120 9.83 10.30 -14.51
CA ALA A 120 9.58 11.01 -15.77
C ALA A 120 10.79 11.84 -16.25
N HIS A 121 11.52 12.48 -15.33
CA HIS A 121 12.74 13.23 -15.61
C HIS A 121 13.88 12.40 -16.21
N ARG A 122 14.01 11.12 -15.80
CA ARG A 122 14.97 10.16 -16.38
C ARG A 122 14.50 9.66 -17.73
N VAL A 123 13.22 9.31 -17.83
CA VAL A 123 12.63 8.73 -19.04
C VAL A 123 12.69 9.72 -20.20
N GLU A 124 12.45 11.01 -19.95
CA GLU A 124 12.62 12.08 -20.95
C GLU A 124 14.06 12.16 -21.49
N SER A 125 15.04 11.81 -20.67
CA SER A 125 16.47 11.73 -21.04
C SER A 125 16.87 10.37 -21.63
N GLY A 126 15.92 9.49 -21.95
CA GLY A 126 16.19 8.15 -22.48
C GLY A 126 16.75 7.16 -21.46
N MET A 127 16.66 7.45 -20.16
CA MET A 127 17.15 6.58 -19.09
C MET A 127 16.01 5.78 -18.45
N MET A 128 16.34 4.59 -17.93
CA MET A 128 15.40 3.80 -17.14
C MET A 128 15.15 4.40 -15.74
N PRO A 129 13.98 4.14 -15.11
CA PRO A 129 13.71 4.53 -13.73
C PRO A 129 14.77 3.99 -12.75
N ALA A 130 15.12 4.78 -11.72
CA ALA A 130 16.17 4.40 -10.77
C ALA A 130 15.90 3.05 -10.07
N CYS A 131 14.63 2.76 -9.75
CA CYS A 131 14.22 1.50 -9.13
C CYS A 131 14.37 0.27 -10.04
N VAL A 132 14.37 0.45 -11.36
CA VAL A 132 14.64 -0.62 -12.35
C VAL A 132 16.13 -0.90 -12.38
N VAL A 133 16.95 0.15 -12.55
CA VAL A 133 18.42 0.05 -12.61
C VAL A 133 19.01 -0.53 -11.32
N ALA A 134 18.44 -0.19 -10.17
CA ALA A 134 18.94 -0.64 -8.87
C ALA A 134 18.56 -2.09 -8.50
N CYS A 135 17.79 -2.80 -9.32
CA CYS A 135 17.30 -4.13 -8.99
C CYS A 135 18.33 -5.21 -9.37
N PRO A 136 18.98 -5.89 -8.40
CA PRO A 136 20.05 -6.86 -8.71
C PRO A 136 19.55 -8.17 -9.33
N VAL A 137 18.26 -8.45 -9.20
CA VAL A 137 17.58 -9.66 -9.69
C VAL A 137 16.64 -9.36 -10.85
N GLU A 138 16.69 -8.13 -11.39
CA GLU A 138 15.90 -7.69 -12.55
C GLU A 138 14.39 -7.91 -12.43
N ALA A 139 13.87 -8.01 -11.19
CA ALA A 139 12.46 -8.20 -10.91
C ALA A 139 11.57 -7.01 -11.32
N ASN A 140 12.15 -5.83 -11.57
CA ASN A 140 11.42 -4.62 -11.97
C ASN A 140 11.60 -4.40 -13.47
N ILE A 141 10.52 -4.54 -14.24
CA ILE A 141 10.52 -4.42 -15.69
C ILE A 141 9.71 -3.17 -16.08
N PHE A 142 10.25 -2.35 -16.99
CA PHE A 142 9.64 -1.09 -17.40
C PHE A 142 9.77 -0.90 -18.91
N GLY A 143 8.75 -0.35 -19.55
CA GLY A 143 8.80 -0.09 -20.99
C GLY A 143 7.46 0.35 -21.56
N ASP A 144 7.42 0.45 -22.89
CA ASP A 144 6.20 0.74 -23.65
C ASP A 144 5.35 -0.54 -23.77
N ILE A 145 4.15 -0.50 -23.20
CA ILE A 145 3.22 -1.65 -23.21
C ILE A 145 2.36 -1.72 -24.48
N GLU A 146 2.45 -0.71 -25.36
CA GLU A 146 1.81 -0.74 -26.69
C GLU A 146 2.76 -1.23 -27.79
N ASP A 147 4.06 -1.34 -27.49
CA ASP A 147 5.05 -1.90 -28.40
C ASP A 147 5.20 -3.41 -28.12
N ASP A 148 4.69 -4.24 -29.03
CA ASP A 148 4.73 -5.70 -28.94
C ASP A 148 6.16 -6.28 -28.95
N THR A 149 7.15 -5.47 -29.34
CA THR A 149 8.57 -5.86 -29.34
C THR A 149 9.30 -5.45 -28.06
N SER A 150 8.66 -4.68 -27.19
CA SER A 150 9.27 -4.24 -25.94
C SER A 150 9.44 -5.39 -24.96
N HIS A 151 10.47 -5.32 -24.11
CA HIS A 151 10.74 -6.36 -23.11
C HIS A 151 9.53 -6.58 -22.17
N ILE A 152 8.84 -5.51 -21.76
CA ILE A 152 7.67 -5.63 -20.89
C ILE A 152 6.49 -6.30 -21.59
N SER A 153 6.22 -5.97 -22.86
CA SER A 153 5.12 -6.57 -23.63
C SER A 153 5.37 -8.05 -23.87
N LEU A 154 6.60 -8.42 -24.26
CA LEU A 154 7.02 -9.81 -24.39
C LEU A 154 6.87 -10.59 -23.07
N TYR A 155 7.29 -10.00 -21.94
CA TYR A 155 7.16 -10.62 -20.63
C TYR A 155 5.69 -10.85 -20.24
N ILE A 156 4.83 -9.85 -20.48
CA ILE A 156 3.39 -9.95 -20.27
C ILE A 156 2.78 -11.05 -21.14
N MET A 157 3.18 -11.13 -22.42
CA MET A 157 2.70 -12.15 -23.36
C MET A 157 3.12 -13.57 -22.95
N GLU A 158 4.37 -13.74 -22.51
CA GLU A 158 4.89 -15.03 -22.03
C GLU A 158 4.18 -15.49 -20.75
N HIS A 159 3.79 -14.55 -19.88
CA HIS A 159 3.22 -14.84 -18.55
C HIS A 159 1.72 -14.55 -18.46
N GLN A 160 0.97 -14.45 -19.58
CA GLN A 160 -0.42 -13.97 -19.63
C GLN A 160 -1.35 -14.60 -18.56
N GLY A 161 -1.21 -15.89 -18.27
CA GLY A 161 -2.02 -16.60 -17.27
C GLY A 161 -1.74 -16.23 -15.80
N GLY A 162 -0.64 -15.52 -15.53
CA GLY A 162 -0.19 -15.15 -14.18
C GLY A 162 -0.11 -13.64 -13.91
N VAL A 163 -0.39 -12.80 -14.91
CA VAL A 163 -0.34 -11.34 -14.77
C VAL A 163 -1.54 -10.84 -13.96
N GLN A 164 -1.25 -10.09 -12.91
CA GLN A 164 -2.23 -9.55 -11.97
C GLN A 164 -2.05 -8.04 -11.80
N VAL A 165 -3.12 -7.38 -11.41
CA VAL A 165 -3.13 -5.97 -11.00
C VAL A 165 -3.71 -5.82 -9.60
N ARG A 166 -3.38 -4.73 -8.91
CA ARG A 166 -3.93 -4.46 -7.58
C ARG A 166 -5.33 -3.88 -7.67
N LYS A 167 -6.22 -4.39 -6.81
CA LYS A 167 -7.60 -3.92 -6.62
C LYS A 167 -8.37 -3.75 -7.94
N PRO A 168 -8.48 -4.82 -8.77
CA PRO A 168 -9.21 -4.74 -10.04
C PRO A 168 -10.66 -4.26 -9.87
N GLU A 169 -11.30 -4.57 -8.73
CA GLU A 169 -12.66 -4.13 -8.38
C GLU A 169 -12.84 -2.61 -8.28
N LYS A 170 -11.74 -1.84 -8.27
CA LYS A 170 -11.77 -0.37 -8.27
C LYS A 170 -11.83 0.24 -9.68
N ASN A 171 -11.78 -0.57 -10.74
CA ASN A 171 -11.96 -0.15 -12.15
C ASN A 171 -11.08 1.05 -12.55
N THR A 172 -9.84 1.11 -12.03
CA THR A 172 -8.89 2.18 -12.34
C THR A 172 -8.01 1.86 -13.55
N ASN A 173 -8.06 0.63 -14.07
CA ASN A 173 -7.21 0.10 -15.14
C ASN A 173 -5.71 0.40 -14.90
N PRO A 174 -5.09 -0.26 -13.89
CA PRO A 174 -3.67 -0.09 -13.56
C PRO A 174 -2.73 -0.40 -14.75
N LYS A 175 -1.69 0.42 -14.93
CA LYS A 175 -0.55 0.15 -15.83
C LYS A 175 0.69 -0.31 -15.06
N HIS A 176 0.43 -0.97 -13.93
CA HIS A 176 1.42 -1.56 -13.05
C HIS A 176 0.99 -2.98 -12.73
N PHE A 177 1.76 -3.92 -13.26
CA PHE A 177 1.46 -5.35 -13.30
C PHE A 177 2.34 -6.11 -12.32
N TYR A 178 1.89 -7.28 -11.93
CA TYR A 178 2.60 -8.20 -11.07
C TYR A 178 2.50 -9.62 -11.63
N VAL A 179 3.57 -10.39 -11.50
CA VAL A 179 3.60 -11.82 -11.84
C VAL A 179 4.07 -12.59 -10.60
N GLY A 180 3.43 -13.73 -10.30
CA GLY A 180 3.84 -14.60 -9.19
C GLY A 180 3.48 -14.09 -7.79
N GLY A 181 4.25 -14.51 -6.77
CA GLY A 181 4.18 -13.97 -5.40
C GLY A 181 2.99 -14.42 -4.54
N GLY A 182 2.18 -15.37 -5.01
CA GLY A 182 1.04 -15.93 -4.29
C GLY A 182 -0.16 -14.97 -4.15
N ASN A 183 -1.36 -15.54 -3.98
CA ASN A 183 -2.62 -14.76 -3.90
C ASN A 183 -2.63 -13.79 -2.70
N GLN A 184 -2.03 -14.18 -1.57
CA GLN A 184 -2.05 -13.42 -0.31
C GLN A 184 -1.36 -12.05 -0.38
N THR A 185 -0.45 -11.89 -1.33
CA THR A 185 0.35 -10.68 -1.51
C THR A 185 -0.46 -9.52 -2.12
N LEU A 186 -1.33 -9.83 -3.09
CA LEU A 186 -2.05 -8.82 -3.87
C LEU A 186 -3.54 -8.76 -3.52
N ASN A 187 -4.11 -9.86 -3.03
CA ASN A 187 -5.50 -9.97 -2.65
C ASN A 187 -5.69 -9.71 -1.15
N PRO A 188 -6.26 -8.57 -0.75
CA PRO A 188 -6.50 -8.27 0.67
C PRO A 188 -7.51 -9.22 1.31
N LEU A 189 -8.35 -9.91 0.53
CA LEU A 189 -9.32 -10.90 1.02
C LEU A 189 -8.73 -12.30 1.17
N ALA A 190 -7.50 -12.53 0.72
CA ALA A 190 -6.86 -13.83 0.85
C ALA A 190 -6.25 -14.07 2.25
N HIS A 191 -6.30 -13.07 3.14
CA HIS A 191 -5.91 -13.24 4.53
C HIS A 191 -7.13 -13.67 5.36
N GLU A 192 -7.08 -14.86 5.92
CA GLU A 192 -8.04 -15.29 6.93
C GLU A 192 -7.67 -14.64 8.26
N ARG A 193 -8.65 -13.98 8.88
CA ARG A 193 -8.46 -13.45 10.22
C ARG A 193 -8.37 -14.63 11.18
N ILE A 194 -7.24 -14.79 11.84
CA ILE A 194 -7.09 -15.81 12.89
C ILE A 194 -8.05 -15.45 14.02
N GLU A 195 -9.09 -16.25 14.22
CA GLU A 195 -9.91 -16.21 15.43
C GLU A 195 -9.08 -16.76 16.60
N GLY A 196 -8.99 -16.03 17.73
CA GLY A 196 -8.15 -16.40 18.87
C GLY A 196 -7.36 -15.26 19.53
N TYR A 197 -6.30 -15.60 20.26
CA TYR A 197 -5.51 -14.70 21.12
C TYR A 197 -4.86 -13.54 20.34
N GLY A 198 -5.36 -12.33 20.52
CA GLY A 198 -4.61 -11.11 20.29
C GLY A 198 -3.64 -10.84 21.46
N LEU A 199 -2.68 -9.94 21.25
CA LEU A 199 -1.64 -9.57 22.23
C LEU A 199 -2.20 -9.14 23.60
N PHE A 200 -3.47 -8.73 23.64
CA PHE A 200 -4.14 -8.22 24.83
C PHE A 200 -5.47 -8.90 25.18
N ASN A 201 -6.02 -9.81 24.36
CA ASN A 201 -7.33 -10.44 24.61
C ASN A 201 -7.53 -11.73 23.82
N ASN A 202 -8.35 -12.63 24.36
CA ASN A 202 -8.96 -13.73 23.60
C ASN A 202 -10.00 -13.13 22.64
N ILE A 203 -9.71 -13.05 21.35
CA ILE A 203 -10.68 -12.61 20.34
C ILE A 203 -11.49 -13.85 19.97
N THR A 204 -12.46 -14.22 20.82
CA THR A 204 -13.24 -15.44 20.62
C THR A 204 -14.35 -15.27 19.58
N HIS A 205 -14.84 -14.05 19.33
CA HIS A 205 -15.72 -13.75 18.20
C HIS A 205 -15.66 -12.25 17.93
N LEU A 206 -15.35 -11.87 16.70
CA LEU A 206 -15.82 -10.60 16.18
C LEU A 206 -16.81 -10.97 15.10
N ASP A 207 -18.09 -10.87 15.43
CA ASP A 207 -19.19 -11.14 14.51
C ASP A 207 -18.86 -10.55 13.15
N HIS A 208 -19.02 -11.38 12.10
CA HIS A 208 -18.65 -11.04 10.74
C HIS A 208 -18.98 -9.58 10.44
N ILE A 209 -17.94 -8.77 10.19
CA ILE A 209 -18.12 -7.42 9.66
C ILE A 209 -18.68 -7.60 8.25
N GLY A 210 -20.01 -7.66 8.14
CA GLY A 210 -20.63 -8.17 6.94
C GLY A 210 -21.92 -8.96 7.13
N ASP A 211 -22.43 -9.18 8.35
CA ASP A 211 -23.74 -9.83 8.54
C ASP A 211 -24.80 -9.23 7.59
N PRO A 212 -25.35 -10.04 6.65
CA PRO A 212 -26.38 -9.62 5.71
C PRO A 212 -27.64 -9.08 6.38
N HIS A 213 -27.84 -9.39 7.66
CA HIS A 213 -29.01 -9.01 8.45
C HIS A 213 -28.85 -7.71 9.23
N HIS A 214 -27.64 -7.13 9.29
CA HIS A 214 -27.37 -5.86 9.97
C HIS A 214 -26.97 -4.79 8.97
N SER A 215 -27.81 -3.75 8.87
CA SER A 215 -27.54 -2.62 7.97
C SER A 215 -26.31 -1.83 8.44
N VAL A 216 -25.71 -1.07 7.52
CA VAL A 216 -24.59 -0.17 7.84
C VAL A 216 -24.98 0.83 8.93
N LEU A 217 -26.26 1.23 8.98
CA LEU A 217 -26.79 2.11 10.00
C LEU A 217 -26.76 1.42 11.36
N ASP A 218 -27.27 0.19 11.48
CA ASP A 218 -27.32 -0.57 12.74
C ASP A 218 -25.94 -0.73 13.38
N ARG A 219 -24.90 -0.93 12.53
CA ARG A 219 -23.50 -1.02 12.98
C ARG A 219 -22.96 0.29 13.52
N PHE A 220 -23.46 1.43 13.01
CA PHE A 220 -23.08 2.76 13.46
C PHE A 220 -23.77 3.15 14.77
N ILE A 221 -25.01 2.70 14.99
CA ILE A 221 -25.81 3.05 16.19
C ILE A 221 -25.64 2.05 17.34
N ALA A 222 -25.22 0.80 17.08
CA ALA A 222 -25.07 -0.22 18.13
C ALA A 222 -24.28 0.23 19.37
N PRO A 223 -23.15 0.96 19.25
CA PRO A 223 -22.42 1.46 20.42
C PRO A 223 -23.18 2.52 21.24
N PHE A 224 -24.22 3.13 20.67
CA PHE A 224 -24.97 4.24 21.28
C PHE A 224 -26.33 3.82 21.84
N VAL A 225 -26.83 2.62 21.49
CA VAL A 225 -28.19 2.17 21.85
C VAL A 225 -28.19 1.09 22.93
N THR A 226 -27.10 0.32 23.10
CA THR A 226 -27.02 -0.73 24.14
C THR A 226 -26.20 -0.28 25.36
N HIS A 227 -26.69 0.74 26.07
CA HIS A 227 -26.29 0.97 27.45
C HIS A 227 -27.41 0.57 28.41
N GLU A 228 -27.62 -0.75 28.59
CA GLU A 228 -28.17 -1.21 29.85
C GLU A 228 -27.05 -1.20 30.90
N LYS A 229 -27.08 -0.15 31.74
CA LYS A 229 -26.36 0.03 33.00
C LYS A 229 -24.87 -0.35 33.00
N VAL A 230 -24.04 0.63 32.68
CA VAL A 230 -22.66 0.67 33.19
C VAL A 230 -22.73 0.91 34.71
N ASP A 231 -22.46 -0.12 35.52
CA ASP A 231 -22.23 0.06 36.95
C ASP A 231 -20.83 0.66 37.14
N ASN A 232 -20.76 1.92 37.56
CA ASN A 232 -19.51 2.69 37.73
C ASN A 232 -18.67 2.27 38.95
N LYS A 233 -18.90 1.08 39.53
CA LYS A 233 -18.16 0.60 40.69
C LYS A 233 -16.71 0.17 40.44
N SER A 234 -16.27 0.00 39.19
CA SER A 234 -14.88 -0.42 38.91
C SER A 234 -13.86 0.71 38.77
N PHE A 235 -14.28 1.99 38.90
CA PHE A 235 -13.41 3.14 38.64
C PHE A 235 -13.12 4.03 39.86
N MET A 236 -13.67 3.74 41.05
CA MET A 236 -13.51 4.60 42.25
C MET A 236 -12.94 3.94 43.51
N ASP A 237 -12.60 2.64 43.51
CA ASP A 237 -11.96 2.00 44.68
C ASP A 237 -10.42 2.09 44.66
N PHE A 238 -9.86 3.16 44.07
CA PHE A 238 -8.42 3.43 44.07
C PHE A 238 -8.09 4.56 45.04
N GLU A 239 -8.45 4.43 46.32
CA GLU A 239 -7.75 5.17 47.37
C GLU A 239 -7.93 4.55 48.77
N GLN A 240 -6.80 4.44 49.47
CA GLN A 240 -6.62 4.33 50.94
C GLN A 240 -6.47 2.93 51.59
N GLY A 241 -5.23 2.66 52.04
CA GLY A 241 -4.95 1.92 53.27
C GLY A 241 -4.00 0.72 53.15
N HIS A 242 -2.68 0.94 53.26
CA HIS A 242 -1.97 0.68 54.52
C HIS A 242 -0.44 0.79 54.39
N SER A 243 0.10 1.38 55.44
CA SER A 243 1.47 1.66 55.81
C SER A 243 2.37 0.43 56.01
N GLU A 244 3.65 0.66 55.74
CA GLU A 244 4.84 0.18 56.49
C GLU A 244 5.39 -1.26 56.30
N GLU A 245 6.70 -1.22 56.02
CA GLU A 245 7.80 -2.10 56.45
C GLU A 245 8.12 -3.45 55.75
N ASN A 246 9.26 -3.37 55.03
CA ASN A 246 10.46 -4.20 55.13
C ASN A 246 10.49 -5.67 54.69
N HIS A 247 11.56 -5.90 53.89
CA HIS A 247 12.46 -7.05 53.81
C HIS A 247 12.31 -8.12 52.71
N LYS A 248 13.35 -8.09 51.85
CA LYS A 248 14.21 -9.18 51.33
C LYS A 248 13.66 -10.10 50.24
N GLY A 249 14.50 -10.22 49.20
CA GLY A 249 14.78 -11.50 48.55
C GLY A 249 14.57 -11.47 47.05
N GLY A 250 15.67 -11.33 46.30
CA GLY A 250 15.68 -11.62 44.87
C GLY A 250 15.69 -13.13 44.59
N HIS A 251 15.24 -13.49 43.41
CA HIS A 251 15.96 -14.26 42.39
C HIS A 251 15.26 -14.06 41.05
#